data_AF-A0A522BW60-F1
#
_entry.id   AF-A0A522BW60-F1
#
_cell.length_a   1.000
_cell.length_b   1.000
_cell.length_c   1.000
_cell.angle_alpha   90.00
_cell.angle_beta   90.00
_cell.angle_gamma   90.00
#
_symmetry.space_group_name_H-M   'P 1'
#
loop_
_entity.id
_entity.type
_entity.pdbx_description
1 polymer ?
#
loop_
_entity_poly.entity_id
_entity_poly.type
_entity_poly.pdbx_seq_one_letter_code
_entity_poly.pdbx_strand_id
1 'polypeptide(L)'
;MPHTVTISLNQQQLELIDLTVARGAAADRVALVRRALAEFDRPTPPRPVEKRDVDLVALDASRELLLEHVMQPGTGKALELAAGQVLRIEQVEGGQCVDFNCFNLHDYKEFMHTGRTRTVHGLLPTTGDFLWSAPPRERAMMYLLADTVRCNDVLFPRCSAYLYESAYGQPVHTNCHDIQAEAQREYGLTPDDVHDSFNLFMCTEVHGGRGHIRRQHSKAGDHVELLALMDVLAVPNVCGADVMRTSNFSLKPVKLQVWRASERDLASVPPVKSYRNQRTPADFAQPQIKADADHEQQAAEDE
;
A
#
# COMPACT_ATOMS: atom_id res chain seq x y z
N MET A 1 -20.55 -7.66 -47.88
CA MET A 1 -21.47 -8.28 -46.91
C MET A 1 -21.27 -7.57 -45.58
N PRO A 2 -22.29 -6.95 -44.96
CA PRO A 2 -22.13 -6.39 -43.62
C PRO A 2 -21.79 -7.53 -42.64
N HIS A 3 -20.67 -7.41 -41.92
CA HIS A 3 -20.33 -8.34 -40.86
C HIS A 3 -21.22 -8.05 -39.64
N THR A 4 -22.05 -9.03 -39.29
CA THR A 4 -22.83 -9.00 -38.05
C THR A 4 -22.01 -9.64 -36.95
N VAL A 5 -21.80 -8.92 -35.85
CA VAL A 5 -21.11 -9.43 -34.65
C VAL A 5 -22.15 -9.56 -33.55
N THR A 6 -22.33 -10.76 -33.02
CA THR A 6 -23.21 -11.04 -31.88
C THR A 6 -22.39 -11.10 -30.61
N ILE A 7 -22.78 -10.32 -29.59
CA ILE A 7 -22.09 -10.25 -28.29
C ILE A 7 -23.10 -10.63 -27.21
N SER A 8 -22.73 -11.59 -26.37
CA SER A 8 -23.51 -11.95 -25.18
C SER A 8 -22.96 -11.21 -23.97
N LEU A 9 -23.84 -10.54 -23.23
CA LEU A 9 -23.49 -9.76 -22.06
C LEU A 9 -24.22 -10.31 -20.84
N ASN A 10 -23.52 -10.42 -19.72
CA ASN A 10 -24.16 -10.65 -18.44
C ASN A 10 -24.82 -9.35 -17.92
N GLN A 11 -25.57 -9.46 -16.83
CA GLN A 11 -26.32 -8.34 -16.27
C GLN A 11 -25.42 -7.16 -15.85
N GLN A 12 -24.24 -7.43 -15.25
CA GLN A 12 -23.30 -6.38 -14.84
C GLN A 12 -22.69 -5.65 -16.03
N GLN A 13 -22.40 -6.37 -17.11
CA GLN A 13 -21.90 -5.78 -18.36
C GLN A 13 -22.97 -4.90 -19.01
N LEU A 14 -24.24 -5.32 -18.95
CA LEU A 14 -25.34 -4.52 -19.46
C LEU A 14 -25.52 -3.21 -18.66
N GLU A 15 -25.48 -3.32 -17.34
CA GLU A 15 -25.54 -2.15 -16.43
C GLU A 15 -24.37 -1.18 -16.67
N LEU A 16 -23.16 -1.70 -16.89
CA LEU A 16 -22.01 -0.86 -17.24
C LEU A 16 -22.24 -0.08 -18.53
N ILE A 17 -22.74 -0.74 -19.57
CA ILE A 17 -23.04 -0.10 -20.86
C ILE A 17 -24.10 0.98 -20.66
N ASP A 18 -25.17 0.67 -19.92
CA ASP A 18 -26.25 1.61 -19.65
C ASP A 18 -25.78 2.85 -18.89
N LEU A 19 -24.99 2.65 -17.83
CA LEU A 19 -24.40 3.75 -17.07
C LEU A 19 -23.46 4.61 -17.92
N THR A 20 -22.73 3.99 -18.85
CA THR A 20 -21.78 4.70 -19.71
C THR A 20 -22.49 5.50 -20.80
N VAL A 21 -23.56 4.96 -21.37
CA VAL A 21 -24.47 5.70 -22.28
C VAL A 21 -25.15 6.84 -21.54
N ALA A 22 -25.67 6.62 -20.33
CA ALA A 22 -26.31 7.65 -19.51
C ALA A 22 -25.36 8.81 -19.14
N ARG A 23 -24.05 8.55 -19.09
CA ARG A 23 -23.00 9.57 -18.91
C ARG A 23 -22.62 10.30 -20.21
N GLY A 24 -23.28 10.01 -21.32
CA GLY A 24 -23.10 10.69 -22.61
C GLY A 24 -21.92 10.17 -23.44
N ALA A 25 -21.34 9.00 -23.12
CA ALA A 25 -20.20 8.49 -23.87
C ALA A 25 -20.55 7.96 -25.28
N ALA A 26 -21.83 7.66 -25.53
CA ALA A 26 -22.40 7.29 -26.83
C ALA A 26 -23.92 7.52 -26.84
N ALA A 27 -24.54 7.52 -28.03
CA ALA A 27 -25.99 7.71 -28.18
C ALA A 27 -26.83 6.53 -27.67
N ASP A 28 -26.33 5.31 -27.81
CA ASP A 28 -27.00 4.08 -27.38
C ASP A 28 -25.98 2.95 -27.10
N ARG A 29 -26.48 1.79 -26.65
CA ARG A 29 -25.67 0.60 -26.35
C ARG A 29 -24.85 0.13 -27.56
N VAL A 30 -25.45 0.13 -28.75
CA VAL A 30 -24.82 -0.39 -29.97
C VAL A 30 -23.68 0.54 -30.42
N ALA A 31 -23.91 1.85 -30.38
CA ALA A 31 -22.89 2.85 -30.65
C ALA A 31 -21.72 2.75 -29.67
N LEU A 32 -22.00 2.53 -28.38
CA LEU A 32 -20.95 2.34 -27.37
C LEU A 32 -20.12 1.08 -27.64
N VAL A 33 -20.77 -0.05 -27.93
CA VAL A 33 -20.08 -1.32 -28.23
C VAL A 33 -19.24 -1.22 -29.51
N ARG A 34 -19.77 -0.59 -30.58
CA ARG A 34 -18.98 -0.35 -31.79
C ARG A 34 -17.75 0.50 -31.52
N ARG A 35 -17.90 1.55 -30.71
CA ARG A 35 -16.78 2.40 -30.28
C ARG A 35 -15.74 1.59 -29.48
N ALA A 36 -16.19 0.80 -28.51
CA ALA A 36 -15.31 -0.05 -27.72
C ALA A 36 -14.52 -1.05 -28.59
N LEU A 37 -15.15 -1.69 -29.57
CA LEU A 37 -14.48 -2.59 -30.52
C LEU A 37 -13.45 -1.85 -31.38
N ALA A 38 -13.74 -0.62 -31.80
CA ALA A 38 -12.82 0.20 -32.59
C ALA A 38 -11.63 0.75 -31.78
N GLU A 39 -11.81 0.88 -30.46
CA GLU A 39 -10.82 1.44 -29.53
C GLU A 39 -10.09 0.38 -28.70
N PHE A 40 -10.41 -0.91 -28.84
CA PHE A 40 -9.95 -1.99 -27.96
C PHE A 40 -8.43 -2.05 -27.77
N ASP A 41 -7.66 -1.84 -28.85
CA ASP A 41 -6.19 -1.89 -28.83
C ASP A 41 -5.54 -0.54 -28.45
N ARG A 42 -6.33 0.48 -28.10
CA ARG A 42 -5.78 1.78 -27.71
C ARG A 42 -5.34 1.77 -26.25
N PRO A 43 -4.16 2.34 -25.93
CA PRO A 43 -3.73 2.50 -24.55
C PRO A 43 -4.74 3.35 -23.77
N THR A 44 -5.07 2.91 -22.55
CA THR A 44 -5.99 3.64 -21.67
C THR A 44 -5.30 4.93 -21.19
N PRO A 45 -5.94 6.10 -21.32
CA PRO A 45 -5.38 7.34 -20.80
C PRO A 45 -5.28 7.28 -19.27
N PRO A 46 -4.32 7.99 -18.66
CA PRO A 46 -4.18 8.04 -17.21
C PRO A 46 -5.46 8.59 -16.56
N ARG A 47 -5.79 8.10 -15.37
CA ARG A 47 -6.96 8.54 -14.63
C ARG A 47 -6.80 10.02 -14.25
N PRO A 48 -7.81 10.88 -14.50
CA PRO A 48 -7.76 12.27 -14.06
C PRO A 48 -7.67 12.36 -12.54
N VAL A 49 -6.74 13.18 -12.03
CA VAL A 49 -6.66 13.51 -10.61
C VAL A 49 -7.59 14.70 -10.34
N GLU A 50 -8.49 14.54 -9.37
CA GLU A 50 -9.42 15.59 -8.97
C GLU A 50 -8.62 16.73 -8.31
N LYS A 51 -8.59 17.91 -8.94
CA LYS A 51 -7.91 19.09 -8.41
C LYS A 51 -8.80 19.81 -7.41
N ARG A 52 -8.19 20.32 -6.34
CA ARG A 52 -8.87 21.16 -5.35
C ARG A 52 -8.16 22.50 -5.24
N ASP A 53 -8.94 23.58 -5.18
CA ASP A 53 -8.45 24.93 -4.91
C ASP A 53 -8.50 25.19 -3.40
N VAL A 54 -7.48 24.71 -2.67
CA VAL A 54 -7.26 25.08 -1.26
C VAL A 54 -6.03 25.97 -1.21
N ASP A 55 -6.16 27.16 -0.63
CA ASP A 55 -5.01 28.03 -0.37
C ASP A 55 -4.24 27.53 0.87
N LEU A 56 -3.20 26.74 0.62
CA LEU A 56 -2.33 26.20 1.66
C LEU A 56 -1.38 27.25 2.27
N VAL A 57 -1.24 28.44 1.65
CA VAL A 57 -0.29 29.47 2.09
C VAL A 57 -0.79 30.19 3.34
N ALA A 58 -2.12 30.35 3.46
CA ALA A 58 -2.75 31.04 4.58
C ALA A 58 -2.89 30.17 5.86
N LEU A 59 -2.63 28.86 5.77
CA LEU A 59 -2.80 27.92 6.88
C LEU A 59 -1.54 27.80 7.73
N ASP A 60 -1.73 27.59 9.05
CA ASP A 60 -0.60 27.36 9.95
C ASP A 60 0.13 26.06 9.57
N ALA A 61 1.46 26.16 9.53
CA ALA A 61 2.37 25.06 9.23
C ALA A 61 3.16 24.60 10.46
N SER A 62 2.89 25.17 11.64
CA SER A 62 3.56 24.79 12.88
C SER A 62 3.17 23.36 13.28
N ARG A 63 4.18 22.56 13.63
CA ARG A 63 4.02 21.19 14.14
C ARG A 63 4.63 21.09 15.53
N GLU A 64 4.05 20.23 16.36
CA GLU A 64 4.57 19.92 17.69
C GLU A 64 5.21 18.53 17.68
N LEU A 65 6.46 18.43 18.12
CA LEU A 65 7.17 17.16 18.25
C LEU A 65 6.63 16.41 19.47
N LEU A 66 6.15 15.19 19.26
CA LEU A 66 5.60 14.34 20.32
C LEU A 66 6.58 13.24 20.74
N LEU A 67 7.35 12.71 19.79
CA LEU A 67 8.33 11.66 20.04
C LEU A 67 9.49 11.78 19.07
N GLU A 68 10.70 11.50 19.55
CA GLU A 68 11.90 11.30 18.74
C GLU A 68 12.64 10.04 19.21
N HIS A 69 13.07 9.20 18.26
CA HIS A 69 13.78 7.97 18.54
C HIS A 69 14.76 7.64 17.40
N VAL A 70 15.98 7.21 17.73
CA VAL A 70 16.93 6.71 16.74
C VAL A 70 16.92 5.18 16.75
N MET A 71 16.42 4.61 15.66
CA MET A 71 16.34 3.16 15.44
C MET A 71 17.66 2.65 14.87
N GLN A 72 18.25 1.66 15.54
CA GLN A 72 19.57 1.13 15.22
C GLN A 72 19.51 0.01 14.16
N PRO A 73 20.61 -0.29 13.46
CA PRO A 73 20.72 -1.48 12.61
C PRO A 73 20.18 -2.75 13.25
N GLY A 74 19.40 -3.53 12.49
CA GLY A 74 18.82 -4.80 12.96
C GLY A 74 17.64 -4.64 13.92
N THR A 75 17.10 -3.43 14.09
CA THR A 75 15.96 -3.17 14.98
C THR A 75 14.74 -2.66 14.22
N GLY A 76 13.57 -2.87 14.82
CA GLY A 76 12.28 -2.35 14.38
C GLY A 76 11.53 -1.78 15.58
N LYS A 77 10.53 -0.93 15.32
CA LYS A 77 9.70 -0.36 16.39
C LYS A 77 8.26 -0.22 15.92
N ALA A 78 7.34 -0.85 16.63
CA ALA A 78 5.92 -0.53 16.49
C ALA A 78 5.58 0.75 17.27
N LEU A 79 4.86 1.65 16.60
CA LEU A 79 4.45 2.97 17.08
C LEU A 79 2.95 3.13 16.86
N GLU A 80 2.22 3.43 17.93
CA GLU A 80 0.83 3.88 17.83
C GLU A 80 0.82 5.32 17.29
N LEU A 81 0.08 5.55 16.22
CA LEU A 81 -0.18 6.88 15.67
C LEU A 81 -1.68 7.11 15.66
N ALA A 82 -2.12 8.17 16.32
CA ALA A 82 -3.49 8.65 16.19
C ALA A 82 -3.70 9.33 14.82
N ALA A 83 -4.94 9.31 14.33
CA ALA A 83 -5.33 10.06 13.15
C ALA A 83 -4.93 11.55 13.30
N GLY A 84 -4.31 12.11 12.27
CA GLY A 84 -3.78 13.48 12.29
C GLY A 84 -2.38 13.61 12.92
N GLN A 85 -1.67 12.51 13.19
CA GLN A 85 -0.24 12.53 13.49
C GLN A 85 0.61 12.25 12.26
N VAL A 86 1.82 12.82 12.23
CA VAL A 86 2.80 12.62 11.15
C VAL A 86 3.97 11.81 11.68
N LEU A 87 4.27 10.68 11.02
CA LEU A 87 5.50 9.94 11.20
C LEU A 87 6.53 10.41 10.16
N ARG A 88 7.63 10.99 10.62
CA ARG A 88 8.82 11.25 9.80
C ARG A 88 9.85 10.15 10.03
N ILE A 89 10.34 9.58 8.94
CA ILE A 89 11.44 8.61 8.92
C ILE A 89 12.59 9.29 8.19
N GLU A 90 13.67 9.59 8.91
CA GLU A 90 14.80 10.39 8.44
C GLU A 90 16.10 9.58 8.45
N GLN A 91 16.90 9.74 7.40
CA GLN A 91 18.24 9.20 7.30
C GLN A 91 19.18 9.91 8.27
N VAL A 92 19.83 9.16 9.18
CA VAL A 92 20.88 9.73 10.04
C VAL A 92 22.16 9.96 9.24
N GLU A 93 22.59 8.95 8.49
CA GLU A 93 23.81 9.00 7.66
C GLU A 93 23.49 9.03 6.15
N GLY A 94 22.37 8.42 5.75
CA GLY A 94 22.02 8.18 4.35
C GLY A 94 22.31 6.74 3.92
N GLY A 95 21.70 6.32 2.81
CA GLY A 95 21.99 5.01 2.23
C GLY A 95 21.37 3.82 2.96
N GLN A 96 20.34 4.02 3.79
CA GLN A 96 19.63 2.96 4.50
C GLN A 96 18.21 2.77 3.98
N CYS A 97 17.82 1.53 3.67
CA CYS A 97 16.44 1.17 3.38
C CYS A 97 15.64 0.93 4.67
N VAL A 98 14.36 1.29 4.68
CA VAL A 98 13.45 1.02 5.79
C VAL A 98 12.25 0.25 5.25
N ASP A 99 11.98 -0.91 5.83
CA ASP A 99 10.76 -1.65 5.56
C ASP A 99 9.66 -1.13 6.49
N PHE A 100 8.42 -1.08 6.00
CA PHE A 100 7.29 -0.52 6.75
C PHE A 100 6.03 -1.39 6.62
N ASN A 101 5.48 -1.83 7.76
CA ASN A 101 4.12 -2.34 7.88
C ASN A 101 3.21 -1.35 8.62
N CYS A 102 1.91 -1.46 8.39
CA CYS A 102 0.93 -0.55 8.97
C CYS A 102 -0.41 -1.26 9.12
N PHE A 103 -0.95 -1.23 10.33
CA PHE A 103 -2.22 -1.85 10.70
C PHE A 103 -3.18 -0.79 11.23
N ASN A 104 -4.48 -0.99 11.10
CA ASN A 104 -5.46 -0.22 11.86
C ASN A 104 -5.31 -0.59 13.34
N LEU A 105 -5.17 0.41 14.21
CA LEU A 105 -4.89 0.19 15.64
C LEU A 105 -6.03 -0.56 16.37
N HIS A 106 -7.25 -0.44 15.86
CA HIS A 106 -8.45 -1.02 16.48
C HIS A 106 -8.90 -2.34 15.82
N ASP A 107 -8.20 -2.77 14.76
CA ASP A 107 -8.56 -3.94 13.96
C ASP A 107 -7.37 -4.37 13.08
N TYR A 108 -6.46 -5.17 13.61
CA TYR A 108 -5.26 -5.58 12.86
C TYR A 108 -5.54 -6.47 11.64
N LYS A 109 -6.78 -6.95 11.44
CA LYS A 109 -7.17 -7.58 10.17
C LYS A 109 -7.44 -6.56 9.07
N GLU A 110 -7.31 -5.27 9.36
CA GLU A 110 -7.08 -4.21 8.39
C GLU A 110 -5.63 -3.77 8.42
N PHE A 111 -4.90 -4.10 7.36
CA PHE A 111 -3.49 -3.77 7.22
C PHE A 111 -3.19 -3.26 5.82
N MET A 112 -2.04 -2.61 5.66
CA MET A 112 -1.61 -2.01 4.40
C MET A 112 -1.47 -3.08 3.30
N HIS A 113 -1.98 -2.78 2.12
CA HIS A 113 -1.98 -3.64 0.95
C HIS A 113 -1.20 -3.01 -0.21
N THR A 114 0.06 -3.41 -0.34
CA THR A 114 0.98 -2.96 -1.40
C THR A 114 0.40 -3.14 -2.80
N GLY A 115 -0.36 -4.22 -3.03
CA GLY A 115 -1.03 -4.48 -4.30
C GLY A 115 -2.03 -3.39 -4.69
N ARG A 116 -2.89 -2.97 -3.76
CA ARG A 116 -3.85 -1.88 -4.03
C ARG A 116 -3.14 -0.54 -4.17
N THR A 117 -2.20 -0.24 -3.28
CA THR A 117 -1.36 0.96 -3.40
C THR A 117 -0.70 1.03 -4.78
N ARG A 118 -0.12 -0.08 -5.25
CA ARG A 118 0.51 -0.21 -6.57
C ARG A 118 -0.44 0.02 -7.73
N THR A 119 -1.66 -0.51 -7.66
CA THR A 119 -2.67 -0.30 -8.71
C THR A 119 -3.09 1.17 -8.83
N VAL A 120 -3.14 1.89 -7.72
CA VAL A 120 -3.61 3.29 -7.70
C VAL A 120 -2.49 4.28 -7.99
N HIS A 121 -1.30 4.06 -7.43
CA HIS A 121 -0.19 5.02 -7.40
C HIS A 121 1.06 4.57 -8.19
N GLY A 122 1.04 3.36 -8.75
CA GLY A 122 2.19 2.79 -9.44
C GLY A 122 3.21 2.16 -8.49
N LEU A 123 4.39 1.83 -9.03
CA LEU A 123 5.40 1.02 -8.32
C LEU A 123 6.16 1.78 -7.23
N LEU A 124 6.23 3.12 -7.35
CA LEU A 124 7.08 3.99 -6.53
C LEU A 124 6.24 5.10 -5.87
N PRO A 125 5.38 4.79 -4.89
CA PRO A 125 4.60 5.81 -4.20
C PRO A 125 5.48 6.93 -3.63
N THR A 126 5.05 8.17 -3.77
CA THR A 126 5.78 9.37 -3.35
C THR A 126 4.81 10.45 -2.83
N THR A 127 5.29 11.68 -2.59
CA THR A 127 4.45 12.79 -2.13
C THR A 127 3.15 12.91 -2.92
N GLY A 128 2.02 12.94 -2.21
CA GLY A 128 0.68 13.02 -2.78
C GLY A 128 -0.04 11.68 -2.93
N ASP A 129 0.65 10.56 -2.69
CA ASP A 129 0.06 9.23 -2.77
C ASP A 129 -0.48 8.74 -1.41
N PHE A 130 -1.31 7.69 -1.46
CA PHE A 130 -1.87 7.05 -0.28
C PHE A 130 -1.35 5.62 -0.13
N LEU A 131 -1.19 5.17 1.12
CA LEU A 131 -1.09 3.76 1.45
C LEU A 131 -2.49 3.22 1.77
N TRP A 132 -2.92 2.19 1.04
CA TRP A 132 -4.28 1.64 1.13
C TRP A 132 -4.32 0.38 1.97
N SER A 133 -5.42 0.15 2.69
CA SER A 133 -5.68 -1.11 3.41
C SER A 133 -6.16 -2.23 2.49
N ALA A 134 -6.02 -3.47 2.94
CA ALA A 134 -6.50 -4.67 2.25
C ALA A 134 -8.03 -4.73 2.16
N PRO A 135 -8.58 -5.45 1.15
CA PRO A 135 -9.98 -5.87 1.18
C PRO A 135 -10.30 -6.64 2.48
N PRO A 136 -11.52 -6.52 3.02
CA PRO A 136 -12.70 -5.90 2.41
C PRO A 136 -12.83 -4.38 2.64
N ARG A 137 -11.95 -3.78 3.44
CA ARG A 137 -12.12 -2.40 3.91
C ARG A 137 -11.63 -1.38 2.89
N GLU A 138 -10.47 -1.60 2.27
CA GLU A 138 -9.91 -0.79 1.17
C GLU A 138 -9.98 0.73 1.42
N ARG A 139 -9.43 1.18 2.54
CA ARG A 139 -9.42 2.58 2.97
C ARG A 139 -8.00 3.16 2.90
N ALA A 140 -7.89 4.46 2.70
CA ALA A 140 -6.59 5.13 2.82
C ALA A 140 -6.17 5.16 4.29
N MET A 141 -5.00 4.63 4.62
CA MET A 141 -4.45 4.55 5.98
C MET A 141 -3.47 5.68 6.25
N MET A 142 -2.56 5.92 5.29
CA MET A 142 -1.53 6.94 5.39
C MET A 142 -1.51 7.78 4.11
N TYR A 143 -1.13 9.05 4.24
CA TYR A 143 -0.87 9.96 3.13
C TYR A 143 0.59 10.41 3.13
N LEU A 144 1.25 10.37 1.98
CA LEU A 144 2.65 10.78 1.83
C LEU A 144 2.73 12.31 1.71
N LEU A 145 3.08 12.99 2.80
CA LEU A 145 3.21 14.45 2.85
C LEU A 145 4.49 14.94 2.16
N ALA A 146 5.60 14.22 2.37
CA ALA A 146 6.90 14.59 1.84
C ALA A 146 7.75 13.36 1.56
N ASP A 147 8.58 13.44 0.52
CA ASP A 147 9.57 12.46 0.15
C ASP A 147 10.71 13.20 -0.56
N THR A 148 11.84 13.34 0.12
CA THR A 148 12.97 14.14 -0.39
C THR A 148 13.81 13.40 -1.43
N VAL A 149 13.67 12.08 -1.52
CA VAL A 149 14.53 11.21 -2.35
C VAL A 149 13.80 10.70 -3.59
N ARG A 150 12.48 10.51 -3.49
CA ARG A 150 11.65 9.90 -4.55
C ARG A 150 12.10 8.49 -4.93
N CYS A 151 12.55 7.75 -3.92
CA CYS A 151 12.83 6.33 -4.01
C CYS A 151 12.04 5.61 -2.92
N ASN A 152 10.90 5.05 -3.27
CA ASN A 152 10.23 4.07 -2.44
C ASN A 152 9.71 2.95 -3.34
N ASP A 153 9.37 1.81 -2.77
CA ASP A 153 8.95 0.65 -3.53
C ASP A 153 7.80 -0.10 -2.87
N VAL A 154 6.86 -0.58 -3.71
CA VAL A 154 5.80 -1.52 -3.34
C VAL A 154 5.80 -2.76 -4.25
N LEU A 155 6.91 -3.05 -4.93
CA LEU A 155 7.06 -4.20 -5.83
C LEU A 155 7.70 -5.38 -5.13
N PHE A 156 8.81 -5.16 -4.43
CA PHE A 156 9.57 -6.23 -3.81
C PHE A 156 8.99 -6.58 -2.43
N PRO A 157 9.01 -7.86 -2.04
CA PRO A 157 8.68 -8.23 -0.68
C PRO A 157 9.81 -7.81 0.27
N ARG A 158 9.50 -7.83 1.56
CA ARG A 158 10.49 -7.77 2.64
C ARG A 158 11.50 -8.92 2.51
N CYS A 159 12.75 -8.70 2.93
CA CYS A 159 13.70 -9.81 3.02
C CYS A 159 13.32 -10.78 4.14
N SER A 160 13.67 -12.06 3.97
CA SER A 160 13.38 -13.16 4.88
C SER A 160 14.55 -14.14 4.96
N ALA A 161 14.55 -15.02 5.96
CA ALA A 161 15.55 -16.09 6.07
C ALA A 161 15.68 -16.92 4.78
N TYR A 162 14.54 -17.23 4.13
CA TYR A 162 14.52 -17.94 2.84
C TYR A 162 15.33 -17.23 1.76
N LEU A 163 15.24 -15.90 1.64
CA LEU A 163 16.00 -15.15 0.65
C LEU A 163 17.51 -15.32 0.87
N TYR A 164 17.96 -15.17 2.12
CA TYR A 164 19.38 -15.25 2.45
C TYR A 164 19.94 -16.66 2.26
N GLU A 165 19.22 -17.69 2.68
CA GLU A 165 19.65 -19.07 2.50
C GLU A 165 19.66 -19.47 1.02
N SER A 166 18.56 -19.22 0.31
CA SER A 166 18.40 -19.69 -1.09
C SER A 166 19.28 -18.93 -2.09
N ALA A 167 19.47 -17.62 -1.92
CA ALA A 167 20.20 -16.80 -2.89
C ALA A 167 21.66 -16.56 -2.52
N TYR A 168 22.01 -16.64 -1.22
CA TYR A 168 23.35 -16.29 -0.73
C TYR A 168 24.01 -17.40 0.11
N GLY A 169 23.32 -18.52 0.37
CA GLY A 169 23.86 -19.62 1.15
C GLY A 169 24.07 -19.29 2.63
N GLN A 170 23.31 -18.32 3.16
CA GLN A 170 23.45 -17.83 4.54
C GLN A 170 22.24 -18.26 5.37
N PRO A 171 22.31 -19.38 6.10
CA PRO A 171 21.18 -19.92 6.86
C PRO A 171 20.83 -19.08 8.11
N VAL A 172 21.75 -18.24 8.56
CA VAL A 172 21.54 -17.31 9.67
C VAL A 172 21.91 -15.91 9.20
N HIS A 173 20.90 -15.07 9.01
CA HIS A 173 21.08 -13.68 8.61
C HIS A 173 19.93 -12.80 9.09
N THR A 174 20.27 -11.59 9.53
CA THR A 174 19.29 -10.56 9.90
C THR A 174 18.39 -10.24 8.71
N ASN A 175 17.07 -10.23 8.92
CA ASN A 175 16.10 -10.00 7.86
C ASN A 175 14.88 -9.21 8.36
N CYS A 176 14.21 -8.51 7.46
CA CYS A 176 13.09 -7.62 7.80
C CYS A 176 11.90 -8.39 8.34
N HIS A 177 11.61 -9.60 7.83
CA HIS A 177 10.49 -10.40 8.33
C HIS A 177 10.61 -10.66 9.84
N ASP A 178 11.75 -11.15 10.30
CA ASP A 178 11.97 -11.48 11.71
C ASP A 178 12.01 -10.21 12.58
N ILE A 179 12.64 -9.13 12.10
CA ILE A 179 12.69 -7.86 12.84
C ILE A 179 11.28 -7.30 13.02
N GLN A 180 10.44 -7.32 11.97
CA GLN A 180 9.07 -6.83 12.06
C GLN A 180 8.23 -7.68 12.99
N ALA A 181 8.34 -9.01 12.90
CA ALA A 181 7.63 -9.93 13.78
C ALA A 181 7.93 -9.66 15.26
N GLU A 182 9.20 -9.41 15.61
CA GLU A 182 9.55 -9.03 16.99
C GLU A 182 9.04 -7.62 17.35
N ALA A 183 9.15 -6.65 16.44
CA ALA A 183 8.74 -5.27 16.69
C ALA A 183 7.24 -5.13 16.98
N GLN A 184 6.41 -5.99 16.40
CA GLN A 184 4.95 -5.98 16.58
C GLN A 184 4.43 -6.94 17.67
N ARG A 185 5.32 -7.75 18.27
CA ARG A 185 4.95 -8.84 19.20
C ARG A 185 4.19 -8.36 20.44
N GLU A 186 4.52 -7.17 20.96
CA GLU A 186 3.85 -6.57 22.12
C GLU A 186 2.35 -6.34 21.90
N TYR A 187 1.94 -6.18 20.64
CA TYR A 187 0.54 -5.96 20.23
C TYR A 187 -0.22 -7.27 19.96
N GLY A 188 0.37 -8.41 20.31
CA GLY A 188 -0.22 -9.73 20.08
C GLY A 188 -0.18 -10.20 18.63
N LEU A 189 0.55 -9.48 17.77
CA LEU A 189 0.78 -9.86 16.38
C LEU A 189 1.92 -10.87 16.28
N THR A 190 1.83 -11.74 15.27
CA THR A 190 2.73 -12.87 15.07
C THR A 190 3.51 -12.73 13.76
N PRO A 191 4.51 -13.58 13.47
CA PRO A 191 5.16 -13.62 12.15
C PRO A 191 4.17 -13.78 10.99
N ASP A 192 3.03 -14.45 11.20
CA ASP A 192 1.98 -14.64 10.20
C ASP A 192 1.25 -13.34 9.82
N ASP A 193 1.28 -12.34 10.70
CA ASP A 193 0.64 -11.05 10.47
C ASP A 193 1.57 -10.07 9.72
N VAL A 194 2.87 -10.36 9.61
CA VAL A 194 3.79 -9.53 8.81
C VAL A 194 3.41 -9.63 7.33
N HIS A 195 3.14 -8.50 6.69
CA HIS A 195 2.71 -8.43 5.29
C HIS A 195 3.78 -7.78 4.41
N ASP A 196 3.53 -7.71 3.10
CA ASP A 196 4.46 -7.05 2.17
C ASP A 196 4.68 -5.59 2.58
N SER A 197 5.95 -5.18 2.55
CA SER A 197 6.41 -3.89 3.04
C SER A 197 6.20 -2.78 2.02
N PHE A 198 5.95 -1.57 2.53
CA PHE A 198 6.33 -0.37 1.80
C PHE A 198 7.83 -0.13 2.06
N ASN A 199 8.65 -0.29 1.03
CA ASN A 199 10.11 -0.23 1.15
C ASN A 199 10.57 1.22 0.93
N LEU A 200 10.68 1.95 2.01
CA LEU A 200 11.14 3.34 2.02
C LEU A 200 12.61 3.43 1.63
N PHE A 201 12.95 4.43 0.83
CA PHE A 201 14.30 4.68 0.32
C PHE A 201 14.85 3.62 -0.65
N MET A 202 14.10 2.54 -0.94
CA MET A 202 14.53 1.49 -1.85
C MET A 202 14.35 1.95 -3.31
N CYS A 203 15.46 2.22 -4.01
CA CYS A 203 15.40 2.66 -5.41
C CYS A 203 15.24 1.45 -6.35
N THR A 204 14.02 1.24 -6.86
CA THR A 204 13.71 0.12 -7.77
C THR A 204 13.33 0.60 -9.17
N GLU A 205 13.49 -0.28 -10.14
CA GLU A 205 13.07 -0.06 -11.53
C GLU A 205 12.60 -1.38 -12.16
N VAL A 206 11.76 -1.28 -13.19
CA VAL A 206 11.33 -2.44 -13.98
C VAL A 206 11.80 -2.26 -15.42
N HIS A 207 12.58 -3.22 -15.91
CA HIS A 207 13.04 -3.25 -17.29
C HIS A 207 12.97 -4.68 -17.83
N GLY A 208 12.49 -4.85 -19.05
CA GLY A 208 12.35 -6.17 -19.68
C GLY A 208 11.45 -7.14 -18.88
N GLY A 209 10.46 -6.62 -18.15
CA GLY A 209 9.56 -7.42 -17.30
C GLY A 209 10.19 -7.92 -15.99
N ARG A 210 11.38 -7.46 -15.63
CA ARG A 210 12.06 -7.83 -14.38
C ARG A 210 12.31 -6.60 -13.50
N GLY A 211 12.16 -6.78 -12.19
CA GLY A 211 12.52 -5.77 -11.20
C GLY A 211 14.02 -5.75 -10.94
N HIS A 212 14.57 -4.55 -10.75
CA HIS A 212 15.97 -4.33 -10.41
C HIS A 212 16.08 -3.35 -9.23
N ILE A 213 17.00 -3.65 -8.31
CA ILE A 213 17.31 -2.79 -7.16
C ILE A 213 18.59 -2.02 -7.49
N ARG A 214 18.47 -0.70 -7.54
CA ARG A 214 19.59 0.21 -7.79
C ARG A 214 20.26 0.61 -6.48
N ARG A 215 21.45 1.21 -6.60
CA ARG A 215 22.15 1.79 -5.47
C ARG A 215 21.30 2.91 -4.87
N GLN A 216 21.18 2.91 -3.55
CA GLN A 216 20.50 3.94 -2.78
C GLN A 216 21.31 5.26 -2.83
N HIS A 217 20.64 6.42 -2.92
CA HIS A 217 21.30 7.74 -3.05
C HIS A 217 20.83 8.83 -2.07
N SER A 218 20.06 8.45 -1.04
CA SER A 218 19.72 9.33 0.08
C SER A 218 20.96 9.69 0.91
N LYS A 219 20.88 10.83 1.58
CA LYS A 219 21.91 11.45 2.40
C LYS A 219 21.36 11.72 3.81
N ALA A 220 22.23 12.06 4.75
CA ALA A 220 21.82 12.54 6.06
C ALA A 220 20.77 13.67 5.95
N GLY A 221 19.68 13.56 6.70
CA GLY A 221 18.55 14.50 6.70
C GLY A 221 17.47 14.25 5.64
N ASP A 222 17.72 13.38 4.66
CA ASP A 222 16.66 12.95 3.74
C ASP A 222 15.58 12.18 4.48
N HIS A 223 14.32 12.38 4.11
CA HIS A 223 13.20 11.83 4.86
C HIS A 223 11.95 11.59 4.02
N VAL A 224 11.09 10.74 4.56
CA VAL A 224 9.69 10.57 4.14
C VAL A 224 8.78 10.91 5.32
N GLU A 225 7.66 11.58 5.04
CA GLU A 225 6.64 11.92 6.02
C GLU A 225 5.30 11.28 5.66
N LEU A 226 4.73 10.55 6.62
CA LEU A 226 3.47 9.85 6.49
C LEU A 226 2.47 10.42 7.50
N LEU A 227 1.37 11.00 7.00
CA LEU A 227 0.24 11.45 7.82
C LEU A 227 -0.73 10.29 8.02
N ALA A 228 -1.03 9.97 9.28
CA ALA A 228 -2.05 8.98 9.62
C ALA A 228 -3.46 9.54 9.38
N LEU A 229 -4.26 8.83 8.57
CA LEU A 229 -5.65 9.19 8.24
C LEU A 229 -6.68 8.47 9.11
N MET A 230 -6.21 7.49 9.88
CA MET A 230 -6.93 6.76 10.91
C MET A 230 -5.92 6.42 12.02
N ASP A 231 -6.39 5.91 13.15
CA ASP A 231 -5.48 5.40 14.17
C ASP A 231 -4.81 4.14 13.63
N VAL A 232 -3.48 4.12 13.63
CA VAL A 232 -2.68 3.03 13.07
C VAL A 232 -1.59 2.56 14.03
N LEU A 233 -1.23 1.30 13.87
CA LEU A 233 0.03 0.76 14.35
C LEU A 233 1.03 0.79 13.20
N ALA A 234 1.97 1.72 13.26
CA ALA A 234 3.03 1.89 12.27
C ALA A 234 4.29 1.12 12.70
N VAL A 235 4.82 0.25 11.83
CA VAL A 235 5.92 -0.65 12.17
C VAL A 235 7.07 -0.50 11.17
N PRO A 236 7.89 0.57 11.25
CA PRO A 236 9.15 0.66 10.52
C PRO A 236 10.23 -0.24 11.11
N ASN A 237 11.12 -0.76 10.25
CA ASN A 237 12.36 -1.39 10.67
C ASN A 237 13.55 -1.01 9.79
N VAL A 238 14.74 -0.99 10.39
CA VAL A 238 16.00 -0.85 9.63
C VAL A 238 16.22 -2.13 8.84
N CYS A 239 16.21 -2.04 7.51
CA CYS A 239 16.42 -3.21 6.66
C CYS A 239 17.81 -3.82 6.92
N GLY A 240 17.84 -5.14 7.18
CA GLY A 240 19.06 -5.89 7.51
C GLY A 240 19.91 -6.30 6.30
N ALA A 241 19.60 -5.80 5.09
CA ALA A 241 20.25 -6.23 3.86
C ALA A 241 21.60 -5.53 3.59
N ASP A 242 22.69 -6.19 3.94
CA ASP A 242 24.08 -5.75 3.74
C ASP A 242 24.84 -6.52 2.63
N VAL A 243 24.25 -7.58 2.07
CA VAL A 243 24.81 -8.33 0.92
C VAL A 243 24.30 -7.85 -0.44
N MET A 244 23.49 -6.79 -0.47
CA MET A 244 22.88 -6.26 -1.70
C MET A 244 22.77 -4.73 -1.70
N ARG A 245 22.38 -4.16 -2.84
CA ARG A 245 22.36 -2.71 -3.07
C ARG A 245 21.30 -1.94 -2.26
N THR A 246 20.32 -2.64 -1.69
CA THR A 246 19.18 -2.10 -0.92
C THR A 246 19.62 -1.06 0.12
N SER A 247 20.62 -1.41 0.96
CA SER A 247 21.23 -0.49 1.93
C SER A 247 22.70 -0.21 1.64
N ASN A 248 23.11 -0.26 0.37
CA ASN A 248 24.48 0.01 -0.06
C ASN A 248 25.56 -0.79 0.70
N PHE A 249 25.29 -2.06 1.00
CA PHE A 249 26.24 -2.99 1.66
C PHE A 249 26.71 -2.60 3.07
N SER A 250 25.92 -1.79 3.79
CA SER A 250 26.22 -1.42 5.18
C SER A 250 24.93 -0.98 5.86
N LEU A 251 24.76 -1.30 7.14
CA LEU A 251 23.56 -0.94 7.89
C LEU A 251 23.81 0.34 8.70
N LYS A 252 22.88 1.30 8.62
CA LYS A 252 22.97 2.60 9.29
C LYS A 252 21.70 2.88 10.09
N PRO A 253 21.77 3.68 11.16
CA PRO A 253 20.59 4.07 11.92
C PRO A 253 19.67 5.00 11.10
N VAL A 254 18.39 5.03 11.49
CA VAL A 254 17.39 5.99 11.02
C VAL A 254 16.72 6.67 12.21
N LYS A 255 16.27 7.90 12.04
CA LYS A 255 15.57 8.66 13.08
C LYS A 255 14.08 8.66 12.77
N LEU A 256 13.30 8.28 13.77
CA LEU A 256 11.84 8.33 13.79
C LEU A 256 11.42 9.56 14.58
N GLN A 257 10.50 10.33 14.04
CA GLN A 257 9.86 11.43 14.75
C GLN A 257 8.35 11.36 14.55
N VAL A 258 7.59 11.54 15.64
CA VAL A 258 6.14 11.66 15.59
C VAL A 258 5.76 13.10 15.91
N TRP A 259 4.95 13.71 15.05
CA TRP A 259 4.49 15.08 15.17
C TRP A 259 2.97 15.13 15.23
N ARG A 260 2.43 16.12 15.95
CA ARG A 260 1.06 16.57 15.70
C ARG A 260 1.04 17.30 14.36
N ALA A 261 0.13 16.90 13.44
CA ALA A 261 0.01 17.56 12.15
C ALA A 261 -0.43 19.01 12.30
N SER A 262 0.05 19.87 11.39
CA SER A 262 -0.40 21.25 11.28
C SER A 262 -1.75 21.33 10.54
N GLU A 263 -2.42 22.48 10.60
CA GLU A 263 -3.62 22.73 9.79
C GLU A 263 -3.34 22.57 8.29
N ARG A 264 -2.18 23.04 7.84
CA ARG A 264 -1.74 22.91 6.45
C ARG A 264 -1.57 21.46 6.02
N ASP A 265 -1.02 20.60 6.87
CA ASP A 265 -0.84 19.17 6.56
C ASP A 265 -2.19 18.49 6.34
N LEU A 266 -3.13 18.70 7.27
CA LEU A 266 -4.47 18.13 7.20
C LEU A 266 -5.23 18.63 5.96
N ALA A 267 -5.12 19.92 5.64
CA ALA A 267 -5.76 20.51 4.48
C ALA A 267 -5.15 20.07 3.13
N SER A 268 -3.90 19.58 3.14
CA SER A 268 -3.21 19.10 1.94
C SER A 268 -3.70 17.74 1.44
N VAL A 269 -4.42 16.99 2.28
CA VAL A 269 -4.92 15.66 1.94
C VAL A 269 -6.11 15.79 0.98
N PRO A 270 -6.07 15.17 -0.21
CA PRO A 270 -7.22 15.18 -1.10
C PRO A 270 -8.37 14.36 -0.50
N PRO A 271 -9.65 14.70 -0.81
CA PRO A 271 -10.79 13.97 -0.27
C PRO A 271 -10.74 12.47 -0.60
N VAL A 272 -10.78 11.63 0.44
CA VAL A 272 -10.89 10.18 0.27
C VAL A 272 -12.37 9.82 0.18
N LYS A 273 -12.83 9.42 -1.00
CA LYS A 273 -14.23 9.00 -1.21
C LYS A 273 -14.49 7.68 -0.50
N SER A 274 -15.58 7.62 0.26
CA SER A 274 -16.10 6.34 0.75
C SER A 274 -17.02 5.71 -0.29
N TYR A 275 -16.91 4.39 -0.46
CA TYR A 275 -17.69 3.63 -1.41
C TYR A 275 -18.50 2.55 -0.70
N ARG A 276 -19.69 2.24 -1.24
CA ARG A 276 -20.56 1.17 -0.72
C ARG A 276 -19.90 -0.21 -0.65
N ASN A 277 -18.81 -0.42 -1.42
CA ASN A 277 -18.08 -1.69 -1.46
C ASN A 277 -16.96 -1.80 -0.43
N GLN A 278 -16.67 -0.74 0.32
CA GLN A 278 -15.81 -0.80 1.49
C GLN A 278 -16.59 -1.48 2.61
N ARG A 279 -16.38 -2.78 2.75
CA ARG A 279 -17.13 -3.67 3.62
C ARG A 279 -16.31 -4.05 4.85
N THR A 280 -17.00 -4.54 5.86
CA THR A 280 -16.46 -5.05 7.11
C THR A 280 -16.74 -6.55 7.22
N PRO A 281 -16.02 -7.30 8.07
CA PRO A 281 -16.36 -8.70 8.33
C PRO A 281 -17.82 -8.91 8.76
N ALA A 282 -18.43 -7.92 9.43
CA ALA A 282 -19.82 -7.98 9.85
C ALA A 282 -20.80 -8.08 8.67
N ASP A 283 -20.47 -7.48 7.51
CA ASP A 283 -21.30 -7.55 6.30
C ASP A 283 -21.35 -8.95 5.68
N PHE A 284 -20.47 -9.86 6.11
CA PHE A 284 -20.39 -11.24 5.65
C PHE A 284 -20.70 -12.26 6.75
N ALA A 285 -21.04 -11.80 7.96
CA ALA A 285 -21.29 -12.68 9.09
C ALA A 285 -22.42 -13.66 8.74
N GLN A 286 -22.08 -14.95 8.70
CA GLN A 286 -23.05 -16.03 8.56
C GLN A 286 -23.31 -16.59 9.96
N PRO A 287 -24.50 -16.33 10.55
CA PRO A 287 -24.81 -16.81 11.90
C PRO A 287 -24.93 -18.34 11.95
N GLN A 288 -25.17 -18.98 10.80
CA GLN A 288 -25.20 -20.42 10.64
C GLN A 288 -23.95 -20.85 9.86
N ILE A 289 -22.98 -21.41 10.57
CA ILE A 289 -21.83 -22.05 9.96
C ILE A 289 -22.35 -23.31 9.26
N LYS A 290 -22.03 -23.48 7.97
CA LYS A 290 -22.33 -24.72 7.25
C LYS A 290 -21.48 -25.85 7.86
N ALA A 291 -22.09 -26.62 8.75
CA ALA A 291 -21.50 -27.78 9.40
C ALA A 291 -21.93 -29.09 8.71
N ASP A 292 -22.47 -29.00 7.49
CA ASP A 292 -22.93 -30.17 6.74
C ASP A 292 -21.73 -31.07 6.41
N ALA A 293 -21.55 -32.08 7.26
CA ALA A 293 -20.68 -33.23 7.03
C ALA A 293 -21.38 -34.32 6.19
N ASP A 294 -22.49 -34.00 5.53
CA ASP A 294 -23.29 -34.98 4.79
C ASP A 294 -22.87 -35.02 3.32
N HIS A 295 -21.64 -35.50 3.08
CA HIS A 295 -21.23 -35.97 1.76
C HIS A 295 -21.83 -37.34 1.40
N GLU A 296 -22.64 -37.97 2.26
CA GLU A 296 -23.16 -39.33 2.06
C GLU A 296 -24.58 -39.45 1.49
N GLN A 297 -25.27 -38.36 1.16
CA GLN A 297 -26.65 -38.45 0.63
C GLN A 297 -26.87 -38.00 -0.82
N GLN A 298 -25.81 -37.65 -1.56
CA GLN A 298 -25.95 -37.30 -3.00
C GLN A 298 -25.64 -38.47 -3.95
N ALA A 299 -25.30 -39.66 -3.45
CA ALA A 299 -24.97 -40.82 -4.29
C ALA A 299 -26.09 -41.88 -4.38
N ALA A 300 -27.26 -41.64 -3.77
CA ALA A 300 -28.37 -42.61 -3.72
C ALA A 300 -29.60 -42.22 -4.55
N GLU A 301 -29.55 -41.11 -5.31
CA GLU A 301 -30.67 -40.67 -6.17
C GLU A 301 -30.38 -40.79 -7.68
N ASP A 302 -29.22 -41.33 -8.06
CA ASP A 302 -28.81 -41.59 -9.46
C ASP A 302 -28.71 -43.10 -9.80
N GLU A 303 -29.53 -43.96 -9.17
CA GLU A 303 -29.77 -45.37 -9.56
C GLU A 303 -31.26 -45.59 -9.91
#